data_AF-A0A9N8DCA4-F1
#
_entry.id   AF-A0A9N8DCA4-F1
#
_cell.length_a   1.000
_cell.length_b   1.000
_cell.length_c   1.000
_cell.angle_alpha   90.00
_cell.angle_beta   90.00
_cell.angle_gamma   90.00
#
_symmetry.space_group_name_H-M   'P 1'
#
loop_
_entity.id
_entity.type
_entity.pdbx_description
1 polymer ?
#
loop_
_entity_poly.entity_id
_entity_poly.type
_entity_poly.pdbx_seq_one_letter_code
_entity_poly.pdbx_strand_id
1 'polypeptide(L)'
;MGTWELNSSDRQQRHPDPFWKRIGTRPHIDRSETMSTAFRLAAQRARPMANVAARNSQRRSAQTVPRMGTEEQMKAEALEQIKARVAYQKELMKTKDPKHQLDEEIHEMYKWVKVSFMVGAPICLASFIFSFAMEAHHTRPDGELPEYMAVRHKEFPWECSDCALFDLGCWKQCRAEKK
;
A
#
# COMPACT_ATOMS: atom_id res chain seq x y z
N MET A 1 -50.79 -62.57 -6.49
CA MET A 1 -49.49 -62.64 -5.80
C MET A 1 -48.49 -61.81 -6.61
N GLY A 2 -47.94 -60.67 -6.19
CA GLY A 2 -48.17 -59.79 -5.05
C GLY A 2 -47.96 -58.34 -5.55
N THR A 3 -48.63 -57.40 -4.90
CA THR A 3 -48.68 -55.97 -5.21
C THR A 3 -47.47 -55.24 -4.64
N TRP A 4 -46.83 -54.38 -5.44
CA TRP A 4 -45.74 -53.51 -5.01
C TRP A 4 -46.34 -52.22 -4.43
N GLU A 5 -46.42 -52.16 -3.11
CA GLU A 5 -46.80 -50.95 -2.37
C GLU A 5 -45.70 -49.88 -2.48
N LEU A 6 -46.13 -48.68 -2.88
CA LEU A 6 -45.37 -47.44 -2.84
C LEU A 6 -45.05 -47.06 -1.39
N ASN A 7 -43.79 -47.16 -0.98
CA ASN A 7 -43.33 -46.63 0.30
C ASN A 7 -43.02 -45.12 0.13
N SER A 8 -44.00 -44.28 0.46
CA SER A 8 -43.96 -42.80 0.30
C SER A 8 -43.37 -42.06 1.50
N SER A 9 -42.65 -42.74 2.40
CA SER A 9 -42.31 -42.18 3.72
C SER A 9 -40.89 -41.58 3.86
N ASP A 10 -40.03 -41.63 2.84
CA ASP A 10 -38.62 -41.16 2.97
C ASP A 10 -38.36 -39.73 2.48
N ARG A 11 -39.41 -38.91 2.27
CA ARG A 11 -39.27 -37.52 1.83
C ARG A 11 -39.48 -36.51 2.96
N GLN A 12 -38.87 -36.77 4.13
CA GLN A 12 -38.92 -35.86 5.27
C GLN A 12 -37.60 -35.05 5.41
N GLN A 13 -37.61 -33.88 4.75
CA GLN A 13 -37.08 -32.61 5.23
C GLN A 13 -35.73 -32.59 5.99
N ARG A 14 -34.63 -32.41 5.25
CA ARG A 14 -33.41 -31.76 5.80
C ARG A 14 -33.45 -30.27 5.47
N HIS A 15 -34.00 -29.47 6.37
CA HIS A 15 -33.82 -28.03 6.33
C HIS A 15 -32.39 -27.67 6.80
N PRO A 16 -31.65 -26.83 6.07
CA PRO A 16 -30.39 -26.30 6.57
C PRO A 16 -30.65 -25.31 7.72
N ASP A 17 -29.90 -25.46 8.81
CA ASP A 17 -29.98 -24.54 9.94
C ASP A 17 -29.66 -23.09 9.51
N PRO A 18 -30.36 -22.09 10.06
CA PRO A 18 -30.07 -20.69 9.78
C PRO A 18 -28.66 -20.29 10.24
N PHE A 19 -27.91 -19.67 9.32
CA PHE A 19 -26.53 -19.18 9.47
C PHE A 19 -26.30 -18.34 10.75
N TRP A 20 -27.32 -17.65 11.24
CA TRP A 20 -27.25 -16.76 12.40
C TRP A 20 -26.99 -17.49 13.74
N LYS A 21 -27.23 -18.80 13.85
CA LYS A 21 -26.86 -19.57 15.06
C LYS A 21 -25.34 -19.79 15.24
N ARG A 22 -24.51 -19.43 14.24
CA ARG A 22 -23.04 -19.63 14.28
C ARG A 22 -22.26 -18.40 14.81
N ILE A 23 -22.93 -17.34 15.27
CA ILE A 23 -22.28 -16.05 15.62
C ILE A 23 -22.06 -15.90 17.14
N GLY A 24 -22.39 -16.90 17.96
CA GLY A 24 -22.27 -16.83 19.41
C GLY A 24 -21.02 -17.49 19.98
N THR A 25 -19.84 -16.86 19.84
CA THR A 25 -18.75 -16.80 20.83
C THR A 25 -17.55 -16.07 20.20
N ARG A 26 -17.39 -14.77 20.51
CA ARG A 26 -16.12 -14.07 20.24
C ARG A 26 -15.10 -14.53 21.29
N PRO A 27 -13.92 -15.05 20.90
CA PRO A 27 -12.83 -15.21 21.85
C PRO A 27 -12.36 -13.83 22.31
N HIS A 28 -12.19 -13.68 23.63
CA HIS A 28 -11.59 -12.50 24.25
C HIS A 28 -10.11 -12.43 23.81
N ILE A 29 -9.78 -11.47 22.95
CA ILE A 29 -8.43 -11.25 22.45
C ILE A 29 -7.70 -10.42 23.49
N ASP A 30 -6.84 -11.07 24.29
CA ASP A 30 -5.91 -10.39 25.17
C ASP A 30 -4.90 -9.57 24.37
N ARG A 31 -4.91 -8.26 24.61
CA ARG A 31 -4.15 -7.24 23.87
C ARG A 31 -2.64 -7.30 24.10
N SER A 32 -2.16 -8.16 24.99
CA SER A 32 -0.74 -8.29 25.38
C SER A 32 0.06 -9.28 24.53
N GLU A 33 -0.57 -10.17 23.76
CA GLU A 33 0.16 -11.20 22.99
C GLU A 33 0.53 -10.78 21.55
N THR A 34 -0.12 -9.77 20.99
CA THR A 34 0.07 -9.37 19.58
C THR A 34 1.35 -8.57 19.33
N MET A 35 1.97 -8.01 20.37
CA MET A 35 3.22 -7.26 20.21
C MET A 35 4.47 -8.15 20.09
N SER A 36 4.43 -9.38 20.63
CA SER A 36 5.61 -10.26 20.66
C SER A 36 5.81 -11.05 19.35
N THR A 37 4.73 -11.33 18.62
CA THR A 37 4.78 -12.06 17.33
C THR A 37 5.11 -11.14 16.15
N ALA A 38 4.68 -9.89 16.18
CA ALA A 38 5.02 -8.89 15.15
C ALA A 38 6.54 -8.60 15.10
N PHE A 39 7.21 -8.55 16.26
CA PHE A 39 8.65 -8.30 16.32
C PHE A 39 9.50 -9.47 15.80
N ARG A 40 9.04 -10.72 15.97
CA ARG A 40 9.74 -11.92 15.49
C ARG A 40 9.61 -12.11 13.97
N LEU A 41 8.49 -11.68 13.36
CA LEU A 41 8.30 -11.71 11.91
C LEU A 41 9.09 -10.61 11.16
N ALA A 42 9.34 -9.47 11.81
CA ALA A 42 10.19 -8.42 11.25
C ALA A 42 11.68 -8.83 11.17
N ALA A 43 12.17 -9.59 12.15
CA ALA A 43 13.56 -10.05 12.20
C ALA A 43 13.92 -11.10 11.13
N GLN A 44 12.95 -11.83 10.57
CA GLN A 44 13.20 -12.86 9.55
C GLN A 44 13.29 -12.33 8.12
N ARG A 45 12.92 -11.06 7.88
CA ARG A 45 13.00 -10.42 6.55
C ARG A 45 14.31 -9.66 6.30
N ALA A 46 15.15 -9.51 7.32
CA ALA A 46 16.50 -8.97 7.17
C ALA A 46 17.46 -10.06 6.66
N ARG A 47 17.34 -10.42 5.38
CA ARG A 47 18.40 -11.18 4.69
C ARG A 47 19.66 -10.30 4.63
N PRO A 48 20.88 -10.84 4.83
CA PRO A 48 22.10 -10.06 4.77
C PRO A 48 22.35 -9.58 3.34
N MET A 49 22.06 -8.30 3.08
CA MET A 49 22.36 -7.58 1.81
C MET A 49 23.85 -7.62 1.44
N ALA A 50 24.73 -7.97 2.39
CA ALA A 50 26.17 -8.12 2.19
C ALA A 50 26.53 -9.11 1.07
N ASN A 51 25.80 -10.23 0.93
CA ASN A 51 26.09 -11.23 -0.10
C ASN A 51 25.66 -10.79 -1.52
N VAL A 52 24.70 -9.87 -1.63
CA VAL A 52 24.25 -9.33 -2.93
C VAL A 52 25.19 -8.21 -3.40
N ALA A 53 25.66 -7.36 -2.47
CA ALA A 53 26.64 -6.32 -2.77
C ALA A 53 28.01 -6.91 -3.19
N ALA A 54 28.49 -7.97 -2.50
CA ALA A 54 29.73 -8.66 -2.86
C ALA A 54 29.67 -9.29 -4.27
N ARG A 55 28.53 -9.93 -4.62
CA ARG A 55 28.31 -10.52 -5.96
C ARG A 55 28.22 -9.47 -7.07
N ASN A 56 27.61 -8.32 -6.79
CA ASN A 56 27.53 -7.22 -7.77
C ASN A 56 28.86 -6.47 -7.94
N SER A 57 29.68 -6.37 -6.87
CA SER A 57 31.03 -5.81 -6.93
C SER A 57 31.97 -6.68 -7.77
N GLN A 58 31.90 -8.01 -7.63
CA GLN A 58 32.69 -8.95 -8.43
C GLN A 58 32.30 -8.98 -9.92
N ARG A 59 31.07 -8.57 -10.27
CA ARG A 59 30.59 -8.57 -11.65
C ARG A 59 31.07 -7.39 -12.49
N ARG A 60 31.62 -6.32 -11.88
CA ARG A 60 32.04 -5.11 -12.61
C ARG A 60 33.53 -5.05 -12.97
N SER A 61 34.34 -6.07 -12.66
CA SER A 61 35.80 -5.97 -12.76
C SER A 61 36.51 -6.89 -13.76
N ALA A 62 35.81 -7.60 -14.64
CA ALA A 62 36.46 -8.32 -15.73
C ALA A 62 36.45 -7.49 -17.03
N GLN A 63 37.04 -6.30 -17.00
CA GLN A 63 37.56 -5.69 -18.22
C GLN A 63 38.86 -6.44 -18.53
N THR A 64 38.73 -7.62 -19.13
CA THR A 64 39.87 -8.42 -19.56
C THR A 64 40.54 -7.69 -20.72
N VAL A 65 41.56 -6.88 -20.39
CA VAL A 65 42.44 -6.26 -21.38
C VAL A 65 43.06 -7.39 -22.21
N PRO A 66 42.98 -7.34 -23.56
CA PRO A 66 43.63 -8.32 -24.42
C PRO A 66 45.11 -8.45 -24.02
N ARG A 67 45.63 -9.67 -23.97
CA ARG A 67 47.05 -9.84 -23.64
C ARG A 67 47.88 -9.19 -24.76
N MET A 68 48.92 -8.44 -24.39
CA MET A 68 49.77 -7.69 -25.31
C MET A 68 50.61 -8.66 -26.18
N GLY A 69 49.99 -9.23 -27.21
CA GLY A 69 50.59 -10.08 -28.24
C GLY A 69 50.66 -9.38 -29.60
N THR A 70 50.88 -10.15 -30.67
CA THR A 70 50.82 -9.63 -32.05
C THR A 70 49.40 -9.18 -32.43
N GLU A 71 49.25 -8.26 -33.40
CA GLU A 71 47.95 -7.67 -33.75
C GLU A 71 46.85 -8.68 -34.09
N GLU A 72 47.23 -9.80 -34.71
CA GLU A 72 46.29 -10.84 -35.12
C GLU A 72 45.74 -11.62 -33.92
N GLN A 73 46.59 -11.88 -32.92
CA GLN A 73 46.18 -12.59 -31.70
C GLN A 73 45.24 -11.73 -30.85
N MET A 74 45.48 -10.42 -30.79
CA MET A 74 44.60 -9.48 -30.09
C MET A 74 43.20 -9.43 -30.73
N LYS A 75 43.11 -9.43 -32.07
CA LYS A 75 41.82 -9.42 -32.78
C LYS A 75 41.04 -10.72 -32.54
N ALA A 76 41.72 -11.87 -32.51
CA ALA A 76 41.10 -13.16 -32.23
C ALA A 76 40.50 -13.22 -30.81
N GLU A 77 41.28 -12.83 -29.78
CA GLU A 77 40.81 -12.79 -28.39
C GLU A 77 39.64 -11.80 -28.20
N ALA A 78 39.69 -10.63 -28.85
CA ALA A 78 38.61 -9.65 -28.79
C ALA A 78 37.30 -10.19 -29.41
N LEU A 79 37.39 -10.91 -30.53
CA LEU A 79 36.22 -11.53 -31.16
C LEU A 79 35.59 -12.61 -30.28
N GLU A 80 36.39 -13.40 -29.57
CA GLU A 80 35.90 -14.40 -28.62
C GLU A 80 35.18 -13.78 -27.43
N GLN A 81 35.72 -12.69 -26.88
CA GLN A 81 35.06 -11.95 -25.80
C GLN A 81 33.72 -11.36 -26.25
N ILE A 82 33.65 -10.80 -27.46
CA ILE A 82 32.40 -10.26 -28.02
C ILE A 82 31.37 -11.38 -28.21
N LYS A 83 31.78 -12.52 -28.78
CA LYS A 83 30.88 -13.68 -28.96
C LYS A 83 30.36 -14.21 -27.62
N ALA A 84 31.20 -14.29 -26.60
CA ALA A 84 30.81 -14.71 -25.25
C ALA A 84 29.77 -13.75 -24.63
N ARG A 85 29.95 -12.43 -24.80
CA ARG A 85 28.97 -11.43 -24.32
C ARG A 85 27.64 -11.54 -25.05
N VAL A 86 27.66 -11.74 -26.36
CA VAL A 86 26.44 -11.90 -27.15
C VAL A 86 25.71 -13.20 -26.80
N ALA A 87 26.42 -14.30 -26.57
CA ALA A 87 25.84 -15.55 -26.10
C ALA A 87 25.17 -15.36 -24.72
N TYR A 88 25.85 -14.69 -23.80
CA TYR A 88 25.30 -14.38 -22.48
C TYR A 88 24.06 -13.47 -22.54
N GLN A 89 24.06 -12.45 -23.40
CA GLN A 89 22.87 -11.61 -23.62
C GLN A 89 21.71 -12.41 -24.20
N LYS A 90 21.96 -13.36 -25.11
CA LYS A 90 20.92 -14.25 -25.64
C LYS A 90 20.34 -15.17 -24.56
N GLU A 91 21.17 -15.65 -23.63
CA GLU A 91 20.71 -16.43 -22.48
C GLU A 91 19.90 -15.59 -21.49
N LEU A 92 20.33 -14.35 -21.23
CA LEU A 92 19.57 -13.38 -20.43
C LEU A 92 18.23 -12.99 -21.07
N MET A 93 18.18 -12.88 -22.39
CA MET A 93 16.92 -12.64 -23.12
C MET A 93 15.99 -13.87 -23.11
N LYS A 94 16.53 -15.09 -22.97
CA LYS A 94 15.74 -16.32 -22.80
C LYS A 94 15.25 -16.53 -21.37
N THR A 95 16.04 -16.12 -20.37
CA THR A 95 15.69 -16.21 -18.93
C THR A 95 14.86 -15.05 -18.43
N LYS A 96 14.91 -13.87 -19.07
CA LYS A 96 13.84 -12.89 -18.95
C LYS A 96 12.61 -13.51 -19.61
N ASP A 97 11.78 -14.14 -18.79
CA ASP A 97 10.57 -14.82 -19.24
C ASP A 97 9.81 -13.94 -20.23
N PRO A 98 9.62 -14.36 -21.49
CA PRO A 98 8.74 -13.67 -22.45
C PRO A 98 7.25 -13.80 -22.07
N LYS A 99 6.98 -14.33 -20.87
CA LYS A 99 5.64 -14.63 -20.36
C LYS A 99 4.92 -13.41 -19.82
N HIS A 100 5.61 -12.31 -19.52
CA HIS A 100 4.95 -11.01 -19.42
C HIS A 100 5.00 -10.36 -20.80
N GLN A 101 4.14 -10.86 -21.69
CA GLN A 101 3.89 -10.16 -22.94
C GLN A 101 3.30 -8.79 -22.57
N LEU A 102 3.70 -7.76 -23.30
CA LEU A 102 3.28 -6.38 -23.08
C LEU A 102 1.75 -6.27 -22.88
N ASP A 103 0.98 -7.11 -23.57
CA ASP A 103 -0.48 -7.17 -23.47
C ASP A 103 -0.98 -7.62 -22.09
N GLU A 104 -0.27 -8.54 -21.42
CA GLU A 104 -0.60 -8.99 -20.06
C GLU A 104 -0.30 -7.89 -19.03
N GLU A 105 0.82 -7.17 -19.19
CA GLU A 105 1.17 -6.01 -18.35
C GLU A 105 0.12 -4.89 -18.48
N ILE A 106 -0.33 -4.61 -19.71
CA ILE A 106 -1.38 -3.63 -19.99
C ILE A 106 -2.71 -4.07 -19.37
N HIS A 107 -3.04 -5.37 -19.43
CA HIS A 107 -4.25 -5.90 -18.85
C HIS A 107 -4.25 -5.80 -17.31
N GLU A 108 -3.13 -6.09 -16.66
CA GLU A 108 -2.97 -5.91 -15.21
C GLU A 108 -3.09 -4.43 -14.81
N MET A 109 -2.48 -3.52 -15.57
CA MET A 109 -2.64 -2.07 -15.35
C MET A 109 -4.11 -1.67 -15.45
N TYR A 110 -4.81 -2.11 -16.50
CA TYR A 110 -6.21 -1.74 -16.72
C TYR A 110 -7.15 -2.28 -15.64
N LYS A 111 -6.82 -3.44 -15.07
CA LYS A 111 -7.53 -3.99 -13.91
C LYS A 111 -7.47 -3.04 -12.71
N TRP A 112 -6.29 -2.50 -12.38
CA TRP A 112 -6.13 -1.57 -11.26
C TRP A 112 -6.74 -0.20 -11.52
N VAL A 113 -6.68 0.28 -12.76
CA VAL A 113 -7.40 1.48 -13.19
C VAL A 113 -8.90 1.28 -12.97
N LYS A 114 -9.46 0.16 -13.43
CA LYS A 114 -10.88 -0.14 -13.27
C LYS A 114 -11.30 -0.24 -11.81
N VAL A 115 -10.50 -0.90 -10.96
CA VAL A 115 -10.77 -0.98 -9.51
C VAL A 115 -10.75 0.42 -8.87
N SER A 116 -9.78 1.25 -9.23
CA SER A 116 -9.66 2.61 -8.67
C SER A 116 -10.85 3.49 -9.06
N PHE A 117 -11.31 3.41 -10.31
CA PHE A 117 -12.46 4.18 -10.79
C PHE A 117 -13.81 3.61 -10.34
N MET A 118 -13.96 2.28 -10.27
CA MET A 118 -15.23 1.64 -9.93
C MET A 118 -15.45 1.48 -8.42
N VAL A 119 -14.39 1.49 -7.62
CA VAL A 119 -14.48 1.31 -6.16
C VAL A 119 -13.92 2.53 -5.44
N GLY A 120 -12.70 2.96 -5.77
CA GLY A 120 -12.05 4.09 -5.10
C GLY A 120 -12.81 5.40 -5.29
N ALA A 121 -13.06 5.80 -6.54
CA ALA A 121 -13.76 7.05 -6.85
C ALA A 121 -15.16 7.16 -6.22
N PRO A 122 -16.05 6.15 -6.27
CA PRO A 122 -17.37 6.26 -5.64
C PRO A 122 -17.28 6.29 -4.11
N ILE A 123 -16.34 5.60 -3.47
CA ILE A 123 -16.15 5.69 -2.02
C ILE A 123 -15.71 7.11 -1.64
N CYS A 124 -14.73 7.68 -2.34
CA CYS A 124 -14.27 9.04 -2.10
C CYS A 124 -15.38 10.06 -2.33
N LEU A 125 -16.14 9.92 -3.42
CA LEU A 125 -17.24 10.82 -3.73
C LEU A 125 -18.38 10.70 -2.72
N ALA A 126 -18.76 9.48 -2.33
CA ALA A 126 -19.78 9.26 -1.31
C ALA A 126 -19.35 9.83 0.05
N SER A 127 -18.07 9.65 0.43
CA SER A 127 -17.51 10.21 1.66
C SER A 127 -17.52 11.74 1.62
N PHE A 128 -17.16 12.32 0.47
CA PHE A 128 -17.19 13.77 0.27
C PHE A 128 -18.61 14.34 0.37
N ILE A 129 -19.58 13.71 -0.31
CA ILE A 129 -21.00 14.11 -0.24
C ILE A 129 -21.51 13.95 1.19
N PHE A 130 -21.16 12.86 1.87
CA PHE A 130 -21.57 12.61 3.24
C PHE A 130 -21.03 13.67 4.19
N SER A 131 -19.74 13.98 4.14
CA SER A 131 -19.15 15.07 4.90
C SER A 131 -19.86 16.38 4.58
N PHE A 132 -19.99 16.77 3.31
CA PHE A 132 -20.64 18.03 2.96
C PHE A 132 -22.12 18.12 3.39
N ALA A 133 -22.86 17.02 3.33
CA ALA A 133 -24.28 16.98 3.70
C ALA A 133 -24.52 16.83 5.21
N MET A 134 -23.60 16.21 5.95
CA MET A 134 -23.75 15.89 7.37
C MET A 134 -22.82 16.65 8.31
N GLU A 135 -21.93 17.51 7.80
CA GLU A 135 -21.16 18.42 8.66
C GLU A 135 -22.11 19.44 9.29
N ALA A 136 -22.66 19.08 10.45
CA ALA A 136 -23.24 20.06 11.35
C ALA A 136 -22.08 20.93 11.84
N HIS A 137 -22.05 22.21 11.45
CA HIS A 137 -21.10 23.16 12.00
C HIS A 137 -21.17 23.07 13.53
N HIS A 138 -20.12 22.54 14.17
CA HIS A 138 -20.02 22.55 15.62
C HIS A 138 -20.20 23.99 16.08
N THR A 139 -21.34 24.27 16.69
CA THR A 139 -21.65 25.62 17.14
C THR A 139 -20.65 25.93 18.23
N ARG A 140 -19.73 26.87 17.95
CA ARG A 140 -18.95 27.49 19.01
C ARG A 140 -19.99 28.03 20.01
N PRO A 141 -19.87 27.76 21.32
CA PRO A 141 -20.79 28.35 22.26
C PRO A 141 -20.75 29.87 22.09
N ASP A 142 -21.91 30.47 21.83
CA ASP A 142 -22.04 31.91 21.63
C ASP A 142 -21.84 32.59 22.99
N GLY A 143 -20.61 33.05 23.25
CA GLY A 143 -20.22 33.70 24.50
C GLY A 143 -18.71 33.90 24.63
N GLU A 144 -18.31 34.71 25.61
CA GLU A 144 -16.92 34.79 26.04
C GLU A 144 -16.49 33.41 26.54
N LEU A 145 -15.42 32.87 25.96
CA LEU A 145 -14.94 31.55 26.37
C LEU A 145 -14.47 31.64 27.82
N PRO A 146 -14.75 30.63 28.64
CA PRO A 146 -14.31 30.66 30.02
C PRO A 146 -12.78 30.78 30.08
N GLU A 147 -12.27 31.50 31.08
CA GLU A 147 -10.86 31.91 31.21
C GLU A 147 -9.86 30.74 31.04
N TYR A 148 -10.24 29.54 31.49
CA TYR A 148 -9.43 28.33 31.36
C TYR A 148 -9.29 27.80 29.91
N MET A 149 -10.17 28.19 28.99
CA MET A 149 -10.06 27.86 27.55
C MET A 149 -9.26 28.91 26.78
N ALA A 150 -9.16 30.13 27.31
CA ALA A 150 -8.43 31.26 26.73
C ALA A 150 -7.08 31.50 27.41
N VAL A 151 -6.47 30.46 28.01
CA VAL A 151 -5.20 30.61 28.73
C VAL A 151 -4.08 31.02 27.77
N ARG A 152 -3.49 32.19 28.05
CA ARG A 152 -2.31 32.72 27.38
C ARG A 152 -1.23 33.02 28.41
N HIS A 153 -0.10 32.33 28.33
CA HIS A 153 1.10 32.67 29.11
C HIS A 153 2.04 33.62 28.34
N LYS A 154 1.85 33.76 27.03
CA LYS A 154 2.66 34.59 26.14
C LYS A 154 1.79 35.04 24.96
N GLU A 155 2.01 36.27 24.52
CA GLU A 155 1.46 36.82 23.27
C GLU A 155 1.94 36.03 22.05
N PHE A 156 1.08 35.95 21.04
CA PHE A 156 1.45 35.30 19.80
C PHE A 156 2.39 36.15 18.94
N PRO A 157 3.33 35.53 18.20
CA PRO A 157 4.35 36.25 17.43
C PRO A 157 3.83 36.81 16.08
N TRP A 158 2.52 36.93 15.89
CA TRP A 158 1.92 37.52 14.69
C TRP A 158 1.28 38.87 15.00
N GLU A 159 0.89 39.61 13.96
CA GLU A 159 0.43 41.00 14.07
C GLU A 159 -0.74 41.20 15.07
N CYS A 160 -1.61 40.21 15.22
CA CYS A 160 -2.73 40.21 16.16
C CYS A 160 -2.43 39.26 17.33
N SER A 161 -1.68 39.74 18.32
CA SER A 161 -1.13 38.97 19.46
C SER A 161 -2.17 38.17 20.24
N ASP A 162 -3.43 38.59 20.23
CA ASP A 162 -4.53 37.98 21.01
C ASP A 162 -5.38 36.98 20.20
N CYS A 163 -5.32 37.00 18.87
CA CYS A 163 -6.10 36.10 18.02
C CYS A 163 -5.39 34.76 17.82
N ALA A 164 -6.08 33.62 17.88
CA ALA A 164 -5.49 32.33 17.52
C ALA A 164 -5.21 32.21 16.00
N LEU A 165 -4.29 31.34 15.59
CA LEU A 165 -3.82 31.22 14.20
C LEU A 165 -4.96 30.95 13.17
N PHE A 166 -5.98 30.19 13.56
CA PHE A 166 -7.11 29.83 12.69
C PHE A 166 -8.42 30.51 13.09
N ASP A 167 -8.40 31.52 13.95
CA ASP A 167 -9.60 32.28 14.32
C ASP A 167 -9.87 33.40 13.31
N LEU A 168 -10.42 33.00 12.15
CA LEU A 168 -10.68 33.93 11.04
C LEU A 168 -11.62 35.09 11.42
N GLY A 169 -12.47 34.92 12.44
CA GLY A 169 -13.33 35.98 12.95
C GLY A 169 -12.52 37.05 13.68
N CYS A 170 -11.71 36.63 14.65
CA CYS A 170 -10.81 37.53 15.40
C CYS A 170 -9.83 38.26 14.48
N TRP A 171 -9.25 37.56 13.50
CA TRP A 171 -8.33 38.16 12.53
C TRP A 171 -8.99 39.26 11.68
N LYS A 172 -10.27 39.10 11.31
CA LYS A 172 -11.01 40.14 10.56
C LYS A 172 -11.24 41.38 11.42
N GLN A 173 -11.56 41.20 12.70
CA GLN A 173 -11.78 42.31 13.64
C GLN A 173 -10.49 43.09 13.91
N CYS A 174 -9.41 42.38 14.30
CA CYS A 174 -8.12 43.01 14.57
C CYS A 174 -7.55 43.76 13.34
N ARG A 175 -7.74 43.24 12.12
CA ARG A 175 -7.32 43.94 10.89
C ARG A 175 -8.21 45.13 10.53
N ALA A 176 -9.49 45.10 10.92
CA ALA A 176 -10.40 46.23 10.71
C ALA A 176 -10.07 47.41 11.64
N GLU A 177 -9.65 47.13 12.87
CA GLU A 177 -9.26 48.14 13.87
C GLU A 177 -7.92 48.83 13.56
N LYS A 178 -7.03 48.16 12.81
CA LYS A 178 -5.73 48.70 12.39
C LYS A 178 -5.79 49.58 11.14
N LYS A 179 -6.95 49.68 10.49
CA LYS A 179 -7.14 50.42 9.25
C LYS A 179 -7.71 51.81 9.54
#